data_AF-A0A2S5NMT2-F1
#
_entry.id   AF-A0A2S5NMT2-F1
#
_cell.length_a   1.000
_cell.length_b   1.000
_cell.length_c   1.000
_cell.angle_alpha   90.00
_cell.angle_beta   90.00
_cell.angle_gamma   90.00
#
_symmetry.space_group_name_H-M   'P 1'
#
loop_
_entity.id
_entity.type
_entity.pdbx_description
1 polymer ?
#
loop_
_entity_poly.entity_id
_entity_poly.type
_entity_poly.pdbx_seq_one_letter_code
_entity_poly.pdbx_strand_id
1 'polypeptide(L)'
;GVNDTVEHAHQLLDVIKNVPCKLNLIPFNPFPNSGYETSKPSHIRVFRDILMQAGYIVTVRKTRGDDIDAACGQLAGKVFDKTKRSLKNIPIEAVG
;
A
#
# COMPACT_ATOMS: atom_id res chain seq x y z
N GLY A 1 7.65 0.05 9.78
CA GLY A 1 6.99 -1.08 9.13
C GLY A 1 7.63 -1.33 7.77
N VAL A 2 6.86 -1.87 6.83
CA VAL A 2 7.37 -2.39 5.53
C VAL A 2 7.99 -1.29 4.66
N ASN A 3 7.36 -0.12 4.58
CA ASN A 3 7.83 1.02 3.79
C ASN A 3 7.40 2.39 4.37
N ASP A 4 7.04 2.43 5.66
CA ASP A 4 6.39 3.57 6.32
C ASP A 4 7.22 4.18 7.46
N THR A 5 8.53 3.92 7.48
CA THR A 5 9.43 4.46 8.52
C THR A 5 10.08 5.76 8.10
N VAL A 6 10.70 6.46 9.05
CA VAL A 6 11.47 7.69 8.81
C VAL A 6 12.62 7.42 7.85
N GLU A 7 13.31 6.29 8.00
CA GLU A 7 14.43 5.89 7.14
C GLU A 7 13.97 5.72 5.69
N HIS A 8 12.80 5.12 5.47
CA HIS A 8 12.23 4.99 4.13
C HIS A 8 11.89 6.34 3.49
N ALA A 9 11.49 7.35 4.27
CA ALA A 9 11.25 8.69 3.74
C ALA A 9 12.55 9.33 3.23
N HIS A 10 13.65 9.21 3.99
CA HIS A 10 14.96 9.71 3.57
C HIS A 10 15.50 8.97 2.34
N GLN A 11 15.38 7.64 2.32
CA GLN A 11 15.76 6.84 1.15
C GLN A 11 14.94 7.23 -0.09
N LEU A 12 13.65 7.51 0.05
CA LEU A 12 12.83 7.98 -1.05
C LEU A 12 13.33 9.32 -1.59
N LEU A 13 13.70 10.27 -0.72
CA LEU A 13 14.28 11.56 -1.14
C LEU A 13 15.55 11.39 -1.97
N ASP A 14 16.43 10.45 -1.59
CA ASP A 14 17.64 10.16 -2.34
C ASP A 14 17.35 9.62 -3.75
N VAL A 15 16.30 8.81 -3.89
CA VAL A 15 15.85 8.25 -5.17
C VAL A 15 15.27 9.33 -6.08
N ILE A 16 14.50 10.27 -5.54
CA ILE A 16 13.73 11.24 -6.34
C ILE A 16 14.40 12.62 -6.46
N LYS A 17 15.58 12.83 -5.89
CA LYS A 17 16.27 14.14 -5.83
C LYS A 17 16.42 14.87 -7.18
N ASN A 18 16.52 14.11 -8.27
CA ASN A 18 16.69 14.65 -9.63
C ASN A 18 15.43 14.53 -10.50
N VAL A 19 14.29 14.18 -9.91
CA VAL A 19 13.02 13.95 -10.62
C VAL A 19 11.98 14.97 -10.14
N PRO A 20 11.60 15.96 -10.97
CA PRO A 20 10.50 16.85 -10.65
C PRO A 20 9.20 16.05 -10.54
N CYS A 21 8.66 15.93 -9.33
CA CYS A 21 7.48 15.12 -9.09
C CYS A 21 6.61 15.67 -7.96
N LYS A 22 5.39 15.13 -7.88
CA LYS A 22 4.47 15.30 -6.75
C LYS A 22 4.24 13.92 -6.15
N LEU A 23 4.21 13.84 -4.83
CA LEU A 23 4.06 12.58 -4.11
C LEU A 23 2.63 12.43 -3.61
N ASN A 24 2.09 11.21 -3.74
CA ASN A 24 0.77 10.88 -3.23
C ASN A 24 0.86 9.65 -2.33
N LEU A 25 0.76 9.87 -1.02
CA LEU A 25 0.74 8.81 -0.02
C LEU A 25 -0.65 8.18 0.01
N ILE A 26 -0.69 6.86 -0.15
CA ILE A 26 -1.92 6.08 -0.14
C ILE A 26 -1.86 5.19 1.10
N PRO A 27 -2.66 5.47 2.14
CA PRO A 27 -2.85 4.51 3.23
C PRO A 27 -3.30 3.17 2.63
N PHE A 28 -2.66 2.09 3.03
CA PHE A 28 -2.99 0.77 2.50
C PHE A 28 -4.41 0.37 2.90
N ASN A 29 -5.19 -0.15 1.95
CA ASN A 29 -6.53 -0.70 2.22
C ASN A 29 -6.39 -2.21 2.40
N PRO A 30 -6.58 -2.75 3.61
CA PRO A 30 -6.42 -4.17 3.85
C PRO A 30 -7.52 -4.96 3.14
N PHE A 31 -7.16 -6.15 2.66
CA PHE A 31 -8.08 -7.13 2.10
C PHE A 31 -7.70 -8.55 2.57
N PRO A 32 -8.62 -9.53 2.52
CA PRO A 32 -8.33 -10.89 2.98
C PRO A 32 -7.07 -11.47 2.35
N ASN A 33 -6.21 -12.08 3.17
CA ASN A 33 -4.93 -12.68 2.77
C ASN A 33 -3.86 -11.71 2.22
N SER A 34 -4.02 -10.39 2.39
CA SER A 34 -3.01 -9.42 1.93
C SER A 34 -1.69 -9.47 2.71
N GLY A 35 -1.70 -9.93 3.96
CA GLY A 35 -0.50 -10.01 4.81
C GLY A 35 0.05 -8.65 5.27
N TYR A 36 -0.65 -7.55 5.00
CA TYR A 36 -0.24 -6.20 5.34
C TYR A 36 -1.34 -5.44 6.07
N GLU A 37 -0.93 -4.44 6.83
CA GLU A 37 -1.82 -3.54 7.56
C GLU A 37 -1.65 -2.09 7.08
N THR A 38 -2.70 -1.30 7.28
CA THR A 38 -2.62 0.15 7.08
C THR A 38 -1.58 0.77 8.02
N SER A 39 -0.70 1.61 7.47
CA SER A 39 0.25 2.38 8.27
C SER A 39 -0.46 3.23 9.33
N LYS A 40 0.15 3.37 10.50
CA LYS A 40 -0.40 4.19 11.58
C LYS A 40 -0.56 5.65 11.12
N PRO A 41 -1.64 6.36 11.52
CA PRO A 41 -1.83 7.76 11.14
C PRO A 41 -0.67 8.69 11.56
N SER A 42 0.04 8.37 12.64
CA SER A 42 1.23 9.11 13.06
C SER A 42 2.41 8.89 12.12
N HIS A 43 2.65 7.66 11.66
CA HIS A 43 3.70 7.35 10.70
C HIS A 43 3.46 8.06 9.37
N ILE A 44 2.23 8.03 8.86
CA ILE A 44 1.85 8.72 7.62
C ILE A 44 2.09 10.23 7.73
N ARG A 45 1.74 10.85 8.89
CA ARG A 45 2.00 12.27 9.14
C ARG A 45 3.49 12.59 9.14
N VAL A 46 4.29 11.83 9.90
CA VAL A 46 5.74 12.04 9.98
C VAL A 46 6.39 11.87 8.61
N PHE A 47 6.03 10.81 7.87
CA PHE A 47 6.53 10.54 6.53
C PHE A 47 6.20 11.69 5.57
N ARG A 48 4.94 12.15 5.57
CA ARG A 48 4.51 13.32 4.80
C ARG A 48 5.33 14.56 5.16
N ASP A 49 5.50 14.83 6.45
CA ASP A 49 6.14 16.06 6.93
C ASP A 49 7.61 16.11 6.53
N ILE A 50 8.33 14.99 6.60
CA ILE A 50 9.72 14.88 6.11
C ILE A 50 9.81 15.24 4.63
N LEU A 51 8.94 14.65 3.80
CA LEU A 51 8.93 14.91 2.36
C LEU A 51 8.55 16.37 2.02
N MET A 52 7.60 16.95 2.76
CA MET A 52 7.21 18.35 2.60
C MET A 52 8.32 19.32 3.02
N GLN A 53 9.03 19.02 4.12
CA GLN A 53 10.18 19.81 4.57
C GLN A 53 11.34 19.79 3.56
N ALA A 54 11.47 18.70 2.79
CA ALA A 54 12.40 18.61 1.66
C ALA A 54 11.94 19.37 0.40
N GLY A 55 10.80 20.07 0.45
CA GLY A 55 10.31 20.93 -0.64
C GLY A 55 9.37 20.26 -1.64
N TYR A 56 8.95 19.00 -1.39
CA TYR A 56 8.03 18.30 -2.28
C TYR A 56 6.56 18.62 -1.97
N ILE A 57 5.74 18.64 -3.02
CA ILE A 57 4.28 18.64 -2.86
C ILE A 57 3.83 17.22 -2.55
N VAL A 58 3.22 17.04 -1.38
CA VAL A 58 2.77 15.73 -0.89
C VAL A 58 1.29 15.78 -0.56
N THR A 59 0.52 14.86 -1.11
CA THR A 59 -0.89 14.63 -0.76
C THR A 59 -1.04 13.31 -0.03
N VAL A 60 -1.98 13.24 0.90
CA VAL A 60 -2.43 11.96 1.49
C VAL A 60 -3.82 11.68 0.95
N ARG A 61 -3.97 10.58 0.23
CA ARG A 61 -5.27 10.17 -0.31
C ARG A 61 -6.18 9.79 0.86
N LYS A 62 -7.32 10.48 0.99
CA LYS A 62 -8.39 10.03 1.88
C LYS A 62 -8.96 8.74 1.31
N THR A 63 -9.04 7.71 2.12
CA THR A 63 -9.87 6.53 1.83
C THR A 63 -11.31 7.01 1.62
N ARG A 64 -11.90 6.62 0.49
CA ARG A 64 -13.32 6.74 0.20
C ARG A 64 -13.81 5.33 -0.07
N GLY A 65 -14.83 4.86 0.65
CA GLY A 65 -15.44 3.56 0.42
C GLY A 65 -15.02 2.42 1.35
N ASP A 66 -14.43 2.69 2.52
CA ASP A 66 -14.30 1.67 3.59
C ASP A 66 -15.68 1.18 4.06
N ASP A 67 -16.68 2.03 3.86
CA ASP A 67 -18.10 1.82 4.12
C ASP A 67 -18.81 0.96 3.04
N ILE A 68 -18.19 0.71 1.88
CA ILE A 68 -18.84 -0.03 0.76
C ILE A 68 -17.90 -0.97 -0.04
N ASP A 69 -16.75 -1.39 0.52
CA ASP A 69 -15.77 -2.26 -0.16
C ASP A 69 -15.35 -1.79 -1.57
N ALA A 70 -15.25 -0.47 -1.78
CA ALA A 70 -14.88 0.16 -3.05
C ALA A 70 -13.50 0.83 -3.03
N ALA A 71 -12.70 0.59 -1.99
CA ALA A 71 -11.38 1.16 -1.85
C ALA A 71 -10.40 0.58 -2.89
N CYS A 72 -9.37 1.34 -3.27
CA CYS A 72 -8.37 0.89 -4.25
C CYS A 72 -7.73 -0.44 -3.80
N GLY A 73 -7.86 -1.49 -4.61
CA GLY A 73 -7.45 -2.87 -4.30
C GLY A 73 -8.63 -3.85 -4.18
N GLN A 74 -9.85 -3.35 -3.94
CA GLN A 74 -11.06 -4.16 -3.73
C GLN A 74 -11.88 -4.37 -5.01
N LEU A 75 -11.45 -3.84 -6.16
CA LEU A 75 -12.00 -4.17 -7.48
C LEU A 75 -11.58 -5.57 -7.93
N ALA A 76 -11.72 -6.56 -7.07
CA ALA A 76 -11.81 -7.95 -7.43
C ALA A 76 -13.30 -8.28 -7.57
N GLY A 77 -13.89 -7.95 -8.72
CA GLY A 77 -15.15 -8.60 -9.10
C GLY A 77 -14.98 -10.14 -9.07
N LYS A 78 -16.07 -10.91 -9.14
CA LYS A 78 -15.98 -12.37 -9.34
C LYS A 78 -15.30 -12.67 -10.68
N VAL A 79 -13.97 -12.71 -10.70
CA VAL A 79 -13.18 -13.11 -11.86
C VAL A 79 -13.14 -14.64 -11.84
N PHE A 80 -13.76 -15.27 -12.84
CA PHE A 80 -13.44 -16.66 -13.15
C PHE A 80 -12.02 -16.68 -13.71
N ASP A 81 -11.05 -16.98 -12.85
CA ASP A 81 -9.65 -17.09 -13.22
C ASP A 81 -9.50 -18.22 -14.25
N LYS A 82 -9.16 -17.85 -15.49
CA LYS A 82 -8.85 -18.79 -16.59
C LYS A 82 -7.35 -19.10 -16.66
N THR A 83 -6.52 -18.50 -15.82
CA THR A 83 -5.11 -18.86 -15.76
C THR A 83 -5.01 -20.14 -14.94
N LYS A 84 -4.69 -21.27 -15.59
CA LYS A 84 -4.47 -22.59 -14.97
C LYS A 84 -3.23 -22.63 -14.05
N ARG A 85 -2.96 -21.56 -13.27
CA ARG A 85 -1.82 -21.44 -12.37
C ARG A 85 -2.01 -22.18 -11.05
N SER A 86 -3.24 -22.55 -10.67
CA SER A 86 -3.51 -23.26 -9.41
C SER A 86 -3.22 -24.78 -9.43
N LEU A 87 -2.69 -25.33 -10.53
CA LEU A 87 -2.47 -26.79 -10.65
C LEU A 87 -1.03 -27.26 -10.42
N LYS A 88 -0.13 -26.43 -9.85
CA LYS A 88 1.20 -26.91 -9.45
C LYS A 88 1.46 -26.73 -7.95
N ASN A 89 1.10 -27.81 -7.24
CA ASN A 89 1.73 -28.39 -6.06
C ASN A 89 1.77 -27.61 -4.74
N ILE A 90 0.76 -27.82 -3.89
CA ILE A 90 0.97 -28.01 -2.44
C ILE A 90 -0.08 -29.05 -1.95
N PRO A 91 0.32 -30.23 -1.45
CA PRO A 91 -0.62 -31.12 -0.76
C PRO A 91 -0.89 -30.54 0.63
N ILE A 92 -2.13 -30.16 0.91
CA ILE A 92 -2.59 -29.85 2.27
C ILE A 92 -3.16 -31.16 2.81
N GLU A 93 -2.52 -31.72 3.82
CA GLU A 93 -2.95 -32.94 4.50
C GLU A 93 -4.36 -32.76 5.08
N ALA A 94 -5.21 -33.77 4.86
CA ALA A 94 -6.58 -33.80 5.36
C ALA A 94 -6.57 -33.94 6.89
N VAL A 95 -7.31 -33.07 7.58
CA VAL A 95 -7.58 -33.20 9.01
C VAL A 95 -8.96 -33.84 9.18
N GLY A 96 -8.99 -35.05 9.74
CA GLY A 96 -10.10 -35.65 10.51
C GLY A 96 -11.41 -35.88 9.78
#